data_AF-A0A5N4DWL3-F1
#
_entry.id   AF-A0A5N4DWL3-F1
#
_cell.length_a   1.000
_cell.length_b   1.000
_cell.length_c   1.000
_cell.angle_alpha   90.00
_cell.angle_beta   90.00
_cell.angle_gamma   90.00
#
_symmetry.space_group_name_H-M   'P 1'
#
loop_
_entity.id
_entity.type
_entity.pdbx_description
1 polymer ?
#
loop_
_entity_poly.entity_id
_entity_poly.type
_entity_poly.pdbx_seq_one_letter_code
_entity_poly.pdbx_strand_id
1 'polypeptide(L)'
;MFIFSTDPWPFLIAFKPCSDKLLELAPIQQLVGEVKDMEIKPWWVFPENLNFPLEFYIEEEQEEFIFGRLDANLHRIEMHSQTFIQLKMGFTTTSLTRVLVVGPLEGRQWLFHVIRSIGSWDSYNQARGQEML
;
A
#
# COMPACT_ATOMS: atom_id res chain seq x y z
N MET A 1 20.32 13.85 -27.41
CA MET A 1 19.25 13.53 -28.38
C MET A 1 18.13 12.91 -27.56
N PHE A 2 17.06 13.65 -27.31
CA PHE A 2 15.97 13.23 -26.44
C PHE A 2 14.91 12.52 -27.30
N ILE A 3 14.51 11.32 -26.89
CA ILE A 3 13.32 10.67 -27.45
C ILE A 3 12.22 10.83 -26.40
N PHE A 4 11.24 11.68 -26.70
CA PHE A 4 9.99 11.73 -25.96
C PHE A 4 9.16 10.51 -26.39
N SER A 5 8.84 9.64 -25.44
CA SER A 5 7.75 8.67 -25.62
C SER A 5 6.44 9.35 -25.23
N THR A 6 5.47 9.35 -26.16
CA THR A 6 4.12 9.90 -26.00
C THR A 6 3.10 8.85 -25.53
N ASP A 7 3.57 7.72 -24.97
CA ASP A 7 2.68 6.69 -24.46
C ASP A 7 2.31 6.96 -22.98
N PRO A 8 1.01 7.01 -22.59
CA PRO A 8 0.63 7.45 -21.26
C PRO A 8 0.87 6.39 -20.16
N TRP A 9 1.20 5.13 -20.50
CA TRP A 9 1.33 4.06 -19.51
C TRP A 9 2.29 2.93 -19.96
N PRO A 10 3.56 2.90 -19.53
CA PRO A 10 4.45 1.77 -19.77
C PRO A 10 4.49 0.73 -18.62
N PHE A 11 3.65 0.86 -17.58
CA PHE A 11 3.78 0.06 -16.34
C PHE A 11 2.66 -0.96 -16.13
N LEU A 12 2.20 -1.64 -17.17
CA LEU A 12 1.64 -2.99 -16.99
C LEU A 12 2.80 -3.95 -16.68
N ILE A 13 3.41 -3.79 -15.51
CA ILE A 13 4.17 -4.87 -14.90
C ILE A 13 3.14 -5.96 -14.65
N ALA A 14 3.27 -7.05 -15.41
CA ALA A 14 2.46 -8.23 -15.26
C ALA A 14 2.43 -8.62 -13.77
N PHE A 15 1.27 -8.44 -13.13
CA PHE A 15 0.96 -9.10 -11.88
C PHE A 15 0.98 -10.60 -12.18
N LYS A 16 2.10 -11.26 -11.88
CA LYS A 16 2.16 -12.71 -11.82
C LYS A 16 1.73 -13.10 -10.42
N PRO A 17 0.49 -13.60 -10.20
CA PRO A 17 0.12 -14.13 -8.92
C PRO A 17 1.02 -15.36 -8.65
N CYS A 18 1.75 -15.33 -7.54
CA CYS A 18 2.39 -16.53 -7.01
C CYS A 18 1.26 -17.41 -6.45
N SER A 19 0.72 -18.30 -7.28
CA SER A 19 -0.24 -19.30 -6.85
C SER A 19 0.22 -20.68 -7.30
N ASP A 20 1.32 -21.14 -6.72
CA ASP A 20 1.69 -22.56 -6.74
C ASP A 20 1.53 -23.14 -5.33
N LYS A 21 0.28 -23.28 -4.89
CA LYS A 21 -0.11 -24.34 -3.95
C LYS A 21 -1.49 -24.87 -4.34
N LEU A 22 -1.46 -25.86 -5.23
CA LEU A 22 -2.53 -26.83 -5.43
C LEU A 22 -3.02 -27.35 -4.07
N LEU A 23 -4.27 -27.02 -3.74
CA LEU A 23 -5.03 -27.64 -2.66
C LEU A 23 -5.34 -29.09 -3.05
N GLU A 24 -4.49 -30.02 -2.65
CA GLU A 24 -4.90 -31.41 -2.47
C GLU A 24 -5.40 -31.59 -1.03
N LEU A 25 -6.71 -31.53 -0.81
CA LEU A 25 -7.38 -32.28 0.26
C LEU A 25 -8.83 -32.55 -0.18
N ALA A 26 -9.15 -33.82 -0.42
CA ALA A 26 -10.51 -34.33 -0.64
C ALA A 26 -11.21 -34.66 0.71
N PRO A 27 -12.46 -35.15 0.71
CA PRO A 27 -13.65 -34.37 1.01
C PRO A 27 -14.22 -34.68 2.40
N ILE A 28 -14.76 -33.67 3.10
CA ILE A 28 -15.67 -33.90 4.23
C ILE A 28 -17.03 -33.32 3.86
N GLN A 29 -17.96 -34.24 3.63
CA GLN A 29 -19.36 -33.98 3.39
C GLN A 29 -20.04 -33.52 4.69
N GLN A 30 -20.91 -32.51 4.51
CA GLN A 30 -22.22 -32.37 5.16
C GLN A 30 -22.32 -31.56 6.47
N LEU A 31 -23.23 -30.58 6.40
CA LEU A 31 -23.75 -29.65 7.42
C LEU A 31 -23.00 -28.33 7.62
N VAL A 32 -23.51 -27.29 6.94
CA VAL A 32 -24.03 -26.00 7.48
C VAL A 32 -24.28 -25.11 6.26
N GLY A 33 -25.40 -24.37 6.26
CA GLY A 33 -26.02 -23.76 5.08
C GLY A 33 -25.08 -22.99 4.15
N GLU A 34 -25.47 -22.88 2.89
CA GLU A 34 -24.79 -22.13 1.83
C GLU A 34 -24.40 -20.71 2.30
N VAL A 35 -23.22 -20.61 2.91
CA VAL A 35 -22.42 -19.40 2.81
C VAL A 35 -22.02 -19.39 1.35
N LYS A 36 -22.78 -18.64 0.52
CA LYS A 36 -22.25 -18.19 -0.76
C LYS A 36 -20.91 -17.57 -0.41
N ASP A 37 -19.82 -18.23 -0.78
CA ASP A 37 -18.49 -17.65 -0.74
C ASP A 37 -18.60 -16.30 -1.45
N MET A 38 -18.62 -15.24 -0.65
CA MET A 38 -18.63 -13.89 -1.17
C MET A 38 -17.22 -13.70 -1.68
N GLU A 39 -17.02 -13.99 -2.96
CA GLU A 39 -15.73 -13.85 -3.64
C GLU A 39 -15.16 -12.47 -3.31
N ILE A 40 -14.14 -12.43 -2.43
CA ILE A 40 -13.50 -11.18 -2.03
C ILE A 40 -12.69 -10.73 -3.23
N LYS A 41 -13.30 -9.83 -4.01
CA LYS A 41 -12.63 -9.24 -5.14
C LYS A 41 -11.50 -8.32 -4.65
N PRO A 42 -10.30 -8.41 -5.24
CA PRO A 42 -9.21 -7.57 -4.80
C PRO A 42 -9.49 -6.10 -5.14
N TRP A 43 -9.00 -5.17 -4.32
CA TRP A 43 -9.39 -3.76 -4.41
C TRP A 43 -9.11 -3.11 -5.78
N TRP A 44 -8.11 -3.60 -6.52
CA TRP A 44 -7.71 -3.06 -7.82
C TRP A 44 -8.68 -3.39 -8.97
N VAL A 45 -9.71 -4.23 -8.74
CA VAL A 45 -10.77 -4.44 -9.75
C VAL A 45 -11.77 -3.29 -9.80
N PHE A 46 -11.81 -2.44 -8.78
CA PHE A 46 -12.69 -1.28 -8.70
C PHE A 46 -11.93 -0.04 -9.19
N PRO A 47 -12.27 0.52 -10.36
CA PRO A 47 -11.54 1.66 -10.92
C PRO A 47 -11.59 2.89 -10.00
N GLU A 48 -12.59 3.00 -9.13
CA GLU A 48 -12.71 4.05 -8.13
C GLU A 48 -11.49 4.11 -7.18
N ASN A 49 -10.88 2.96 -6.88
CA ASN A 49 -9.70 2.86 -6.02
C ASN A 49 -8.41 3.32 -6.73
N LEU A 50 -8.43 3.43 -8.06
CA LEU A 50 -7.33 3.96 -8.86
C LEU A 50 -7.45 5.48 -9.06
N ASN A 51 -8.62 6.05 -8.78
CA ASN A 51 -8.86 7.47 -8.93
C ASN A 51 -8.28 8.26 -7.74
N PHE A 52 -7.60 9.38 -8.05
CA PHE A 52 -7.07 10.36 -7.09
C PHE A 52 -6.09 9.78 -6.06
N PRO A 53 -4.92 9.27 -6.46
CA PRO A 53 -3.94 8.75 -5.52
C PRO A 53 -3.60 9.78 -4.43
N LEU A 54 -3.36 9.29 -3.21
CA LEU A 54 -2.90 10.14 -2.13
C LEU A 54 -1.39 10.35 -2.29
N GLU A 55 -0.96 11.61 -2.27
CA GLU A 55 0.44 12.00 -2.44
C GLU A 55 0.92 12.85 -1.26
N PHE A 56 2.08 12.52 -0.71
CA PHE A 56 2.74 13.28 0.35
C PHE A 56 4.26 13.28 0.18
N TYR A 57 4.90 14.25 0.83
CA TYR A 57 6.35 14.38 0.93
C TYR A 57 6.71 14.26 2.41
N ILE A 58 7.61 13.33 2.72
CA ILE A 58 8.10 13.08 4.09
C ILE A 58 9.62 13.11 4.09
N GLU A 59 10.19 13.36 5.26
CA GLU A 59 11.64 13.30 5.46
C GLU A 59 12.12 11.84 5.40
N GLU A 60 13.36 11.62 4.93
CA GLU A 60 14.00 10.31 4.86
C GLU A 60 13.97 9.57 6.22
N GLU A 61 14.17 10.27 7.33
CA GLU A 61 14.09 9.67 8.68
C GLU A 61 12.68 9.15 9.00
N GLN A 62 11.64 9.87 8.57
CA GLN A 62 10.24 9.45 8.75
C GLN A 62 9.89 8.28 7.83
N GLU A 63 10.39 8.29 6.60
CA GLU A 63 10.24 7.17 5.67
C GLU A 63 10.88 5.90 6.24
N GLU A 64 12.14 5.95 6.65
CA GLU A 64 12.85 4.79 7.22
C GLU A 64 12.14 4.28 8.49
N PHE A 65 11.57 5.18 9.29
CA PHE A 65 10.77 4.82 10.46
C PHE A 65 9.48 4.07 10.08
N ILE A 66 8.74 4.55 9.09
CA ILE A 66 7.44 4.00 8.68
C ILE A 66 7.63 2.72 7.86
N PHE A 67 8.38 2.81 6.77
CA PHE A 67 8.53 1.74 5.79
C PHE A 67 9.69 0.80 6.10
N GLY A 68 10.46 1.10 7.15
CA GLY A 68 11.61 0.31 7.56
C GLY A 68 12.84 0.59 6.70
N ARG A 69 14.02 0.30 7.25
CA ARG A 69 15.27 0.39 6.50
C ARG A 69 15.24 -0.54 5.28
N LEU A 70 15.57 0.00 4.10
CA LEU A 70 15.48 -0.72 2.82
C LEU A 70 14.07 -1.28 2.57
N ASP A 71 13.04 -0.51 2.95
CA ASP A 71 11.62 -0.82 2.71
C ASP A 71 11.13 -2.14 3.36
N ALA A 72 11.79 -2.59 4.42
CA ALA A 72 11.52 -3.88 5.05
C ALA A 72 10.07 -4.06 5.54
N ASN A 73 9.37 -2.98 5.88
CA ASN A 73 7.97 -2.98 6.31
C ASN A 73 6.98 -2.63 5.19
N LEU A 74 7.45 -2.15 4.03
CA LEU A 74 6.60 -1.64 2.95
C LEU A 74 5.54 -2.67 2.53
N HIS A 75 5.95 -3.91 2.24
CA HIS A 75 5.02 -4.96 1.81
C HIS A 75 3.96 -5.30 2.88
N ARG A 76 4.36 -5.34 4.16
CA ARG A 76 3.42 -5.59 5.26
C ARG A 76 2.37 -4.47 5.35
N ILE A 77 2.79 -3.22 5.17
CA ILE A 77 1.93 -2.05 5.22
C ILE A 77 0.96 -2.03 4.03
N GLU A 78 1.44 -2.34 2.81
CA GLU A 78 0.59 -2.47 1.62
C GLU A 78 -0.51 -3.53 1.82
N MET A 79 -0.14 -4.69 2.37
CA MET A 79 -1.07 -5.78 2.66
C MET A 79 -2.09 -5.41 3.74
N HIS A 80 -1.66 -4.73 4.81
CA HIS A 80 -2.53 -4.30 5.91
C HIS A 80 -3.53 -3.23 5.47
N SER A 81 -3.03 -2.19 4.79
CA SER A 81 -3.84 -1.06 4.33
C SER A 81 -4.65 -1.36 3.06
N GLN A 82 -4.40 -2.50 2.41
CA GLN A 82 -4.93 -2.83 1.09
C GLN A 82 -4.61 -1.74 0.05
N THR A 83 -3.40 -1.20 0.09
CA THR A 83 -2.93 -0.18 -0.85
C THR A 83 -1.69 -0.62 -1.58
N PHE A 84 -1.40 0.06 -2.68
CA PHE A 84 -0.12 0.03 -3.37
C PHE A 84 0.62 1.35 -3.11
N ILE A 85 1.89 1.26 -2.71
CA ILE A 85 2.67 2.40 -2.25
C ILE A 85 3.94 2.50 -3.10
N GLN A 86 4.12 3.65 -3.75
CA GLN A 86 5.38 3.97 -4.44
C GLN A 86 6.17 4.99 -3.64
N LEU A 87 7.36 4.59 -3.22
CA LEU A 87 8.36 5.48 -2.64
C LEU A 87 9.30 5.96 -3.75
N LYS A 88 9.52 7.26 -3.83
CA LYS A 88 10.54 7.84 -4.71
C LYS A 88 11.37 8.83 -3.90
N MET A 89 12.65 8.52 -3.75
CA MET A 89 13.62 9.37 -3.06
C MET A 89 14.12 10.52 -3.96
N GLY A 90 14.73 11.53 -3.34
CA GLY A 90 15.56 12.51 -4.03
C GLY A 90 14.81 13.65 -4.71
N PHE A 91 13.66 14.07 -4.17
CA PHE A 91 12.88 15.16 -4.75
C PHE A 91 13.43 16.55 -4.44
N THR A 92 14.19 16.72 -3.36
CA THR A 92 14.75 18.01 -2.92
C THR A 92 16.18 17.87 -2.39
N THR A 93 16.84 19.01 -2.18
CA THR A 93 18.13 19.11 -1.47
C THR A 93 18.03 18.78 0.03
N THR A 94 16.82 18.55 0.55
CA THR A 94 16.49 18.28 1.95
C THR A 94 16.06 16.83 2.18
N SER A 95 16.48 15.89 1.31
CA SER A 95 16.19 14.44 1.45
C SER A 95 14.71 14.12 1.71
N LEU A 96 13.81 14.74 0.92
CA LEU A 96 12.40 14.36 0.93
C LEU A 96 12.15 13.14 0.02
N THR A 97 11.36 12.21 0.56
CA THR A 97 10.79 11.08 -0.17
C THR A 97 9.35 11.41 -0.55
N ARG A 98 9.05 11.32 -1.84
CA ARG A 98 7.69 11.37 -2.36
C ARG A 98 7.06 10.01 -2.19
N VAL A 99 5.88 9.99 -1.59
CA VAL A 99 5.10 8.78 -1.43
C VAL A 99 3.77 8.92 -2.16
N LEU A 100 3.47 7.93 -2.99
CA LEU A 100 2.23 7.84 -3.73
C LEU A 100 1.47 6.60 -3.28
N VAL A 101 0.22 6.77 -2.88
CA VAL A 101 -0.63 5.68 -2.37
C VAL A 101 -1.87 5.53 -3.25
N VAL A 102 -2.06 4.34 -3.78
CA VAL A 102 -3.20 3.94 -4.60
C VAL A 102 -3.97 2.86 -3.87
N GLY A 103 -5.30 2.94 -3.82
CA GLY A 103 -6.12 1.95 -3.15
C GLY A 103 -7.44 2.49 -2.60
N PRO A 104 -8.15 1.68 -1.80
CA PRO A 104 -9.35 2.08 -1.10
C PRO A 104 -9.17 3.37 -0.30
N LEU A 105 -10.26 4.11 -0.11
CA LEU A 105 -10.25 5.35 0.65
C LEU A 105 -9.80 5.12 2.10
N GLU A 106 -10.25 4.02 2.70
CA GLU A 106 -9.96 3.61 4.06
C GLU A 106 -8.47 3.37 4.27
N GLY A 107 -7.84 2.64 3.34
CA GLY A 107 -6.39 2.37 3.36
C GLY A 107 -5.56 3.65 3.22
N ARG A 108 -5.96 4.54 2.32
CA ARG A 108 -5.33 5.86 2.15
C ARG A 108 -5.48 6.74 3.39
N GLN A 109 -6.67 6.76 3.99
CA GLN A 109 -6.93 7.51 5.23
C GLN A 109 -6.12 6.98 6.40
N TRP A 110 -6.05 5.65 6.55
CA TRP A 110 -5.23 5.02 7.58
C TRP A 110 -3.75 5.42 7.43
N LEU A 111 -3.18 5.35 6.22
CA LEU A 111 -1.81 5.79 5.96
C LEU A 111 -1.61 7.27 6.29
N PHE A 112 -2.51 8.14 5.82
CA PHE A 112 -2.47 9.57 6.14
C PHE A 112 -2.42 9.81 7.66
N HIS A 113 -3.22 9.06 8.43
CA HIS A 113 -3.22 9.15 9.88
C HIS A 113 -1.92 8.66 10.52
N VAL A 114 -1.35 7.54 10.07
CA VAL A 114 -0.05 7.05 10.54
C VAL A 114 1.03 8.12 10.34
N ILE A 115 1.18 8.61 9.11
CA ILE A 115 2.23 9.59 8.75
C ILE A 115 2.08 10.88 9.54
N ARG A 116 0.85 11.41 9.60
CA ARG A 116 0.57 12.63 10.37
C ARG A 116 0.85 12.45 11.86
N SER A 117 0.57 11.28 12.41
CA SER A 117 0.74 11.01 13.85
C SER A 117 2.22 10.86 14.20
N ILE A 118 2.99 10.16 13.36
CA ILE A 118 4.45 10.00 13.52
C ILE A 118 5.18 11.35 13.34
N GLY A 119 4.74 12.16 12.37
CA GLY A 119 5.29 13.50 12.14
C GLY A 119 4.83 14.57 13.12
N SER A 120 4.02 14.22 14.12
CA SER A 120 3.54 15.14 15.14
C SER A 120 4.65 15.50 16.14
N TRP A 121 4.65 16.73 16.66
CA TRP A 121 5.48 17.15 17.80
C TRP A 121 4.95 16.64 19.15
N ASP A 122 3.68 16.27 19.21
CA ASP A 122 3.04 15.69 20.40
C ASP A 122 3.38 14.20 20.53
N SER A 123 3.97 13.82 21.67
CA SER A 123 4.44 12.46 21.94
C SER A 123 3.32 11.44 22.05
N TYR A 124 2.12 11.84 22.49
CA TYR A 124 0.96 10.96 22.52
C TYR A 124 0.53 10.57 21.09
N ASN A 125 0.47 11.53 20.18
CA ASN A 125 0.22 11.24 18.76
C ASN A 125 1.31 10.38 18.13
N GLN A 126 2.59 10.62 18.45
CA GLN A 126 3.67 9.76 17.97
C GLN A 126 3.51 8.32 18.43
N ALA A 127 3.24 8.09 19.72
CA ALA A 127 2.99 6.76 20.27
C ALA A 127 1.80 6.07 19.58
N ARG A 128 0.70 6.80 19.36
CA ARG A 128 -0.45 6.29 18.63
C ARG A 128 -0.10 5.90 17.19
N GLY A 129 0.70 6.71 16.50
CA GLY A 129 1.17 6.40 15.15
C GLY A 129 2.01 5.12 15.10
N GLN A 130 2.81 4.88 16.14
CA GLN A 130 3.59 3.65 16.29
C GLN A 130 2.72 2.42 16.58
N GLU A 131 1.67 2.56 17.40
CA GLU A 131 0.72 1.47 17.66
C GLU A 131 -0.07 1.04 16.42
N MET A 132 -0.25 1.96 15.46
CA MET A 132 -0.93 1.66 14.22
C MET A 132 -0.08 0.81 13.26
N LEU A 133 1.26 0.87 13.32
CA LEU A 133 2.21 0.15 12.44
C LEU A 133 2.40 -1.33 12.83
#